data_AF-A0A1Z4C498-F1
#
_entry.id   AF-A0A1Z4C498-F1
#
_cell.length_a   1.000
_cell.length_b   1.000
_cell.length_c   1.000
_cell.angle_alpha   90.00
_cell.angle_beta   90.00
_cell.angle_gamma   90.00
#
_symmetry.space_group_name_H-M   'P 1'
#
loop_
_entity.id
_entity.type
_entity.pdbx_description
1 polymer ?
#
loop_
_entity_poly.entity_id
_entity_poly.type
_entity_poly.pdbx_seq_one_letter_code
_entity_poly.pdbx_strand_id
1 'polypeptide(L)'
;MSTITFDTYDFVKRLKGAGFSEEQAEVLTDLQKSTSSNTLEQARHDYELDDIATKRDLKELELKMGRDLKELELKIELVRSELKRDIETVRKEISETKSELIRWVAGVGLLQVTLIVGLVLRLTSHI
;
A
#
# COMPACT_ATOMS: atom_id res chain seq x y z
N MET A 1 -31.61 -15.67 10.87
CA MET A 1 -31.06 -16.41 12.03
C MET A 1 -32.07 -17.48 12.41
N SER A 2 -31.63 -18.74 12.54
CA SER A 2 -32.50 -19.80 13.07
C SER A 2 -32.56 -19.67 14.59
N THR A 3 -33.76 -19.54 15.15
CA THR A 3 -33.95 -19.51 16.60
C THR A 3 -33.92 -20.94 17.10
N ILE A 4 -32.90 -21.28 17.89
CA ILE A 4 -32.86 -22.55 18.62
C ILE A 4 -33.85 -22.41 19.79
N THR A 5 -34.98 -23.12 19.73
CA THR A 5 -36.00 -23.12 20.79
C THR A 5 -35.85 -24.34 21.69
N PHE A 6 -35.85 -24.12 23.01
CA PHE A 6 -35.82 -25.21 24.00
C PHE A 6 -37.24 -25.55 24.46
N ASP A 7 -37.73 -26.73 24.08
CA ASP A 7 -39.06 -27.21 24.48
C ASP A 7 -39.01 -27.73 25.93
N THR A 8 -39.41 -26.85 26.84
CA THR A 8 -39.47 -27.12 28.29
C THR A 8 -40.46 -28.25 28.59
N TYR A 9 -41.57 -28.35 27.85
CA TYR A 9 -42.63 -29.32 28.11
C TYR A 9 -42.23 -30.74 27.71
N ASP A 10 -41.67 -30.91 26.50
CA ASP A 10 -41.16 -32.22 26.06
C ASP A 10 -40.02 -32.71 26.97
N PHE A 11 -39.15 -31.80 27.43
CA PHE A 11 -38.05 -32.13 28.32
C PHE A 11 -38.54 -32.61 29.71
N VAL A 12 -39.48 -31.89 30.33
CA VAL A 12 -40.12 -32.32 31.59
C VAL A 12 -40.80 -33.68 31.43
N LYS A 13 -41.54 -33.90 30.33
CA LYS A 13 -42.24 -35.16 30.06
C LYS A 13 -41.27 -36.35 29.98
N ARG A 14 -40.11 -36.16 29.34
CA ARG A 14 -39.05 -37.18 29.27
C ARG A 14 -38.45 -37.49 30.63
N LEU A 15 -38.19 -36.48 31.46
CA LEU A 15 -37.67 -36.67 32.82
C LEU A 15 -38.67 -37.45 33.70
N LYS A 16 -39.95 -37.11 33.66
CA LYS A 16 -41.02 -37.86 34.35
C LYS A 16 -41.09 -39.31 33.86
N GLY A 17 -40.99 -39.53 32.54
CA GLY A 17 -40.95 -40.86 31.93
C GLY A 17 -39.73 -41.70 32.32
N ALA A 18 -38.64 -41.06 32.76
CA ALA A 18 -37.44 -41.70 33.29
C ALA A 18 -37.46 -41.95 34.81
N GLY A 19 -38.56 -41.58 35.49
CA GLY A 19 -38.76 -41.83 36.93
C GLY A 19 -38.42 -40.66 37.86
N PHE A 20 -38.17 -39.45 37.33
CA PHE A 20 -38.03 -38.24 38.15
C PHE A 20 -39.40 -37.75 38.66
N SER A 21 -39.43 -37.14 39.85
CA SER A 21 -40.62 -36.43 40.33
C SER A 21 -40.90 -35.19 39.48
N GLU A 22 -42.11 -34.65 39.57
CA GLU A 22 -42.50 -33.43 38.86
C GLU A 22 -41.64 -32.24 39.28
N GLU A 23 -41.41 -32.06 40.59
CA GLU A 23 -40.58 -30.99 41.12
C GLU A 23 -39.12 -31.13 40.66
N GLN A 24 -38.59 -32.36 40.63
CA GLN A 24 -37.24 -32.60 40.13
C GLN A 24 -37.13 -32.29 38.64
N ALA A 25 -38.12 -32.70 37.85
CA ALA A 25 -38.14 -32.45 36.42
C ALA A 25 -38.20 -30.96 36.10
N GLU A 26 -39.04 -30.19 36.79
CA GLU A 26 -39.13 -28.74 36.63
C GLU A 26 -37.80 -28.05 36.96
N VAL A 27 -37.21 -28.36 38.12
CA VAL A 27 -35.94 -27.74 38.55
C VAL A 27 -34.80 -28.03 37.57
N LEU A 28 -34.65 -29.29 37.11
CA LEU A 28 -33.63 -29.62 36.11
C LEU A 28 -33.87 -28.91 34.78
N THR A 29 -35.13 -28.78 34.36
CA THR A 29 -35.49 -28.12 33.11
C THR A 29 -35.16 -26.63 33.17
N ASP A 30 -35.50 -25.96 34.27
CA ASP A 30 -35.20 -24.55 34.47
C ASP A 30 -33.69 -24.29 34.56
N LEU A 31 -32.94 -25.17 35.22
CA LEU A 31 -31.49 -25.06 35.30
C LEU A 31 -30.82 -25.26 33.92
N GLN A 32 -31.30 -26.23 33.14
CA GLN A 32 -30.82 -26.48 31.78
C GLN A 32 -31.17 -25.31 30.84
N LYS A 33 -32.40 -24.78 30.94
CA LYS A 33 -32.87 -23.64 30.15
C LYS A 33 -32.07 -22.38 30.45
N SER A 34 -31.88 -22.06 31.73
CA SER A 34 -31.10 -20.89 32.16
C SER A 34 -29.63 -21.00 31.75
N THR A 35 -29.00 -22.16 31.96
CA THR A 35 -27.61 -22.41 31.53
C THR A 35 -27.46 -22.29 30.02
N SER A 36 -28.39 -22.87 29.25
CA SER A 36 -28.37 -22.82 27.78
C SER A 36 -28.58 -21.39 27.26
N SER A 37 -29.49 -20.63 27.89
CA SER A 37 -29.74 -19.23 27.53
C SER A 37 -28.51 -18.36 27.79
N ASN A 38 -27.92 -18.47 28.98
CA ASN A 38 -26.72 -17.71 29.36
C ASN A 38 -25.53 -18.04 28.43
N THR A 39 -25.35 -19.32 28.09
CA THR A 39 -24.29 -19.76 27.16
C THR A 39 -24.51 -19.20 25.76
N LEU A 40 -25.76 -19.17 25.29
CA LEU A 40 -26.11 -18.63 23.98
C LEU A 40 -25.95 -17.10 23.92
N GLU A 41 -26.33 -16.40 24.98
CA GLU A 41 -26.11 -14.95 25.12
C GLU A 41 -24.62 -14.61 25.13
N GLN A 42 -23.81 -15.36 25.88
CA GLN A 42 -22.37 -15.19 25.88
C GLN A 42 -21.75 -15.46 24.51
N ALA A 43 -22.15 -16.54 23.83
CA ALA A 43 -21.66 -16.85 22.49
C ALA A 43 -22.06 -15.78 21.46
N ARG A 44 -23.26 -15.19 21.57
CA ARG A 44 -23.69 -14.06 20.73
C ARG A 44 -22.85 -12.82 20.99
N HIS A 45 -22.59 -12.51 22.25
CA HIS A 45 -21.77 -11.37 22.63
C HIS A 45 -20.33 -11.51 22.13
N ASP A 46 -19.71 -12.68 22.28
CA ASP A 46 -18.36 -12.95 21.77
C ASP A 46 -18.29 -12.83 20.24
N TYR A 47 -19.31 -13.33 19.53
CA TYR A 47 -19.40 -13.20 18.07
C TYR A 47 -19.55 -11.74 17.63
N GLU A 48 -20.36 -10.96 18.34
CA GLU A 48 -20.51 -9.52 18.08
C GLU A 48 -19.19 -8.77 18.35
N LEU A 49 -18.48 -9.15 19.41
CA LEU A 49 -17.16 -8.59 19.73
C LEU A 49 -16.14 -8.88 18.62
N ASP A 50 -16.12 -10.11 18.10
CA ASP A 50 -15.23 -10.55 17.02
C ASP A 50 -15.55 -9.86 15.68
N ASP A 51 -16.83 -9.69 15.35
CA ASP A 51 -17.27 -8.93 14.18
C ASP A 51 -16.86 -7.45 14.28
N ILE A 52 -16.98 -6.84 15.48
CA ILE A 52 -16.52 -5.46 15.73
C ILE A 52 -14.99 -5.37 15.61
N ALA A 53 -14.25 -6.32 16.18
CA ALA A 53 -12.79 -6.36 16.07
C ALA A 53 -12.35 -6.49 14.60
N THR A 54 -12.95 -7.41 13.86
CA THR A 54 -12.66 -7.61 12.43
C THR A 54 -12.97 -6.37 11.59
N LYS A 55 -14.11 -5.70 11.84
CA LYS A 55 -14.46 -4.44 11.17
C LYS A 55 -13.48 -3.32 11.49
N ARG A 56 -13.00 -3.25 12.73
CA ARG A 56 -11.99 -2.28 13.15
C ARG A 56 -10.66 -2.53 12.43
N ASP A 57 -10.20 -3.77 12.39
CA ASP A 57 -8.97 -4.16 11.72
C ASP A 57 -9.03 -3.89 10.22
N LEU A 58 -10.17 -4.17 9.58
CA LEU A 58 -10.41 -3.85 8.18
C LEU A 58 -10.29 -2.34 7.92
N LYS A 59 -10.89 -1.51 8.78
CA LYS A 59 -10.80 -0.05 8.69
C LYS A 59 -9.38 0.45 8.91
N GLU A 60 -8.63 -0.14 9.83
CA GLU A 60 -7.22 0.19 10.05
C GLU A 60 -6.37 -0.15 8.82
N LEU A 61 -6.61 -1.31 8.20
CA LEU A 61 -5.93 -1.72 6.97
C LEU A 61 -6.26 -0.76 5.81
N GLU A 62 -7.53 -0.37 5.64
CA GLU A 62 -7.96 0.59 4.64
C GLU A 62 -7.25 1.94 4.80
N LEU A 63 -7.18 2.45 6.05
CA LEU A 63 -6.45 3.69 6.35
C LEU A 63 -4.95 3.57 6.08
N LYS A 64 -4.34 2.43 6.41
CA LYS A 64 -2.92 2.17 6.12
C LYS A 64 -2.67 2.16 4.61
N MET A 65 -3.48 1.43 3.84
CA MET A 65 -3.38 1.40 2.38
C MET A 65 -3.55 2.80 1.77
N GLY A 66 -4.50 3.60 2.27
CA GLY A 66 -4.67 4.98 1.82
C GLY A 66 -3.44 5.87 2.07
N ARG A 67 -2.76 5.68 3.22
CA ARG A 67 -1.49 6.38 3.51
C ARG A 67 -0.37 5.92 2.58
N ASP A 68 -0.21 4.61 2.41
CA ASP A 68 0.86 4.05 1.57
C ASP A 68 0.69 4.47 0.10
N LEU A 69 -0.55 4.50 -0.42
CA LEU A 69 -0.86 5.02 -1.75
C LEU A 69 -0.44 6.48 -1.91
N LYS A 70 -0.77 7.33 -0.93
CA LYS A 70 -0.38 8.74 -0.94
C LYS A 70 1.12 8.93 -0.85
N GLU A 71 1.81 8.12 -0.06
CA GLU A 71 3.27 8.13 0.04
C GLU A 71 3.92 7.74 -1.30
N LEU A 72 3.40 6.71 -1.97
CA LEU A 72 3.87 6.30 -3.29
C LEU A 72 3.65 7.38 -4.34
N GLU A 73 2.49 8.04 -4.34
CA GLU A 73 2.20 9.16 -5.24
C GLU A 73 3.22 10.29 -5.07
N LEU A 74 3.54 10.66 -3.83
CA LEU A 74 4.56 11.67 -3.54
C LEU A 74 5.96 11.25 -3.98
N LYS A 75 6.34 9.97 -3.77
CA LYS A 75 7.64 9.44 -4.23
C LYS A 75 7.74 9.45 -5.74
N ILE A 76 6.67 9.10 -6.45
CA ILE A 76 6.62 9.13 -7.92
C ILE A 76 6.82 10.57 -8.41
N GLU A 77 6.13 11.54 -7.82
CA GLU A 77 6.27 12.94 -8.23
C GLU A 77 7.67 13.49 -7.92
N LEU A 78 8.27 13.10 -6.79
CA LEU A 78 9.64 13.45 -6.46
C LEU A 78 10.64 12.90 -7.49
N VAL A 79 10.60 11.60 -7.77
CA VAL A 79 11.47 10.96 -8.76
C VAL A 79 11.28 11.56 -10.15
N ARG A 80 10.04 11.90 -10.53
CA ARG A 80 9.74 12.58 -11.80
C ARG A 80 10.37 13.96 -11.86
N SER A 81 10.31 14.73 -10.78
CA SER A 81 10.92 16.06 -10.66
C SER A 81 12.45 15.99 -10.71
N GLU A 82 13.05 15.04 -9.99
CA GLU A 82 14.49 14.76 -10.03
C GLU A 82 14.94 14.41 -11.44
N LEU A 83 14.27 13.47 -12.10
CA LEU A 83 14.61 13.07 -13.46
C LEU A 83 14.49 14.22 -14.46
N LYS A 84 13.50 15.10 -14.29
CA LYS A 84 13.35 16.30 -15.13
C LYS A 84 14.54 17.25 -14.95
N ARG A 85 14.98 17.47 -13.71
CA ARG A 85 16.15 18.30 -13.40
C ARG A 85 17.43 17.70 -13.96
N ASP A 86 17.60 16.38 -13.87
CA ASP A 86 18.76 15.68 -14.42
C ASP A 86 18.81 15.82 -15.95
N ILE A 87 17.66 15.68 -16.62
CA ILE A 87 17.55 15.91 -18.07
C ILE A 87 17.94 17.35 -18.44
N GLU A 88 17.48 18.34 -17.69
CA GLU A 88 17.84 19.76 -17.91
C GLU A 88 19.34 20.00 -17.70
N THR A 89 19.92 19.38 -16.67
CA THR A 89 21.35 19.45 -16.35
C THR A 89 22.19 18.84 -17.48
N VAL A 90 21.88 17.62 -17.91
CA VAL A 90 22.57 16.95 -19.02
C VAL A 90 22.43 17.74 -20.32
N ARG A 91 21.25 18.31 -20.62
CA ARG A 91 21.07 19.17 -21.80
C ARG A 91 21.99 20.40 -21.76
N LYS A 92 22.16 21.00 -20.59
CA LYS A 92 23.06 22.14 -20.40
C LYS A 92 24.52 21.75 -20.62
N GLU A 93 24.98 20.67 -20.00
CA GLU A 93 26.35 20.15 -20.17
C GLU A 93 26.67 19.81 -21.63
N ILE A 94 25.71 19.22 -22.35
CA ILE A 94 25.83 18.96 -23.80
C ILE A 94 25.99 20.27 -24.58
N SER A 95 25.21 21.31 -24.24
CA SER A 95 25.29 22.61 -24.91
C SER A 95 26.64 23.30 -24.65
N GLU A 96 27.13 23.23 -23.42
CA GLU A 96 28.44 23.76 -23.02
C GLU A 96 29.56 23.03 -23.76
N THR A 97 29.54 21.69 -23.78
CA THR A 97 30.50 20.87 -24.50
C THR A 97 30.50 21.18 -26.01
N LYS A 98 29.31 21.35 -26.62
CA LYS A 98 29.19 21.75 -28.03
C LYS A 98 29.81 23.13 -28.29
N SER A 99 29.57 24.09 -27.40
CA SER A 99 30.13 25.44 -27.50
C SER A 99 31.66 25.43 -27.38
N GLU A 100 32.18 24.67 -26.41
CA GLU A 100 33.62 24.49 -26.24
C GLU A 100 34.27 23.85 -27.45
N LEU A 101 33.63 22.82 -28.02
CA LEU A 101 34.10 22.17 -29.24
C LEU A 101 34.15 23.15 -30.41
N ILE A 102 33.10 23.96 -30.62
CA ILE A 102 33.08 25.00 -31.66
C ILE A 102 34.24 25.98 -31.48
N ARG A 103 34.48 26.45 -30.25
CA ARG A 103 35.57 27.37 -29.92
C ARG A 103 36.94 26.76 -30.23
N TRP A 104 37.17 25.50 -29.89
CA TRP A 104 38.41 24.78 -30.20
C TRP A 104 38.60 24.58 -31.70
N VAL A 105 37.56 24.13 -32.41
CA VAL A 105 37.61 23.92 -33.87
C VAL A 105 37.87 25.23 -34.61
N ALA A 106 37.22 26.32 -34.22
CA ALA A 106 37.46 27.64 -34.79
C ALA A 106 38.90 28.12 -34.52
N GLY A 107 39.39 27.94 -33.28
CA GLY A 107 40.77 28.31 -32.91
C GLY A 107 41.82 27.55 -33.71
N VAL A 108 41.69 26.23 -33.82
CA VAL A 108 42.60 25.39 -34.62
C VAL A 108 42.49 25.73 -36.10
N GLY A 109 41.29 25.93 -36.63
CA GLY A 109 41.07 26.31 -38.03
C GLY A 109 41.74 27.63 -38.39
N LEU A 110 41.62 28.66 -37.55
CA LEU A 110 42.30 29.94 -37.77
C LEU A 110 43.83 29.82 -37.75
N LEU A 111 44.38 29.03 -36.83
CA LEU A 111 45.82 28.75 -36.78
C LEU A 111 46.29 28.03 -38.06
N GLN A 112 45.55 27.02 -38.53
CA GLN A 112 45.85 26.31 -39.76
C GLN A 112 45.85 27.24 -40.99
N VAL A 113 44.83 28.09 -41.14
CA VAL A 113 44.77 29.08 -42.22
C VAL A 113 45.97 30.01 -42.18
N THR A 114 46.32 30.51 -41.00
CA THR A 114 47.48 31.40 -40.82
C THR A 114 48.80 30.72 -41.21
N LEU A 115 48.98 29.45 -40.80
CA LEU A 115 50.16 28.66 -41.17
C LEU A 115 50.25 28.42 -42.69
N ILE A 116 49.13 28.09 -43.34
CA ILE A 116 49.09 27.88 -44.80
C ILE A 116 49.43 29.19 -45.54
N VAL A 117 48.83 30.31 -45.14
CA VAL A 117 49.11 31.62 -45.73
C VAL A 117 50.58 31.98 -45.57
N GLY A 118 51.16 31.80 -44.37
CA GLY A 118 52.57 32.04 -44.12
C GLY A 118 53.49 31.16 -44.97
N LEU A 119 53.16 29.88 -45.15
CA LEU A 119 53.92 28.95 -45.99
C LEU A 119 53.88 29.36 -47.47
N VAL A 120 52.70 29.72 -47.99
CA VAL A 120 52.51 30.19 -49.36
C VAL A 120 53.33 31.45 -49.62
N LEU A 121 53.25 32.45 -48.76
CA LEU A 121 54.04 33.69 -48.89
C LEU A 121 55.54 33.41 -48.88
N ARG A 122 56.02 32.53 -48.00
CA ARG A 122 57.44 32.14 -47.94
C ARG A 122 57.90 31.43 -49.22
N LEU A 123 57.09 30.51 -49.76
CA LEU A 123 57.41 29.83 -51.01
C LEU A 123 57.45 30.80 -52.20
N THR A 124 56.49 31.71 -52.30
CA THR A 124 56.47 32.72 -53.38
C THR A 124 57.64 33.69 -53.27
N SER A 125 58.13 34.02 -52.07
CA SER A 125 59.30 34.90 -51.90
C SER A 125 60.65 34.28 -52.32
N HIS A 126 60.70 32.97 -52.56
CA HIS A 126 61.90 32.22 -52.96
C HIS A 126 61.90 31.80 -54.44
N ILE A 127 60.89 32.19 -55.23
CA ILE A 127 60.80 32.02 -56.68
C ILE A 127 61.03 33.39 -57.33
#